data_AF-X0VM10-F1
#
_entry.id   AF-X0VM10-F1
#
_cell.length_a   1.000
_cell.length_b   1.000
_cell.length_c   1.000
_cell.angle_alpha   90.00
_cell.angle_beta   90.00
_cell.angle_gamma   90.00
#
_symmetry.space_group_name_H-M   'P 1'
#
loop_
_entity.id
_entity.type
_entity.pdbx_description
1 polymer ?
#
loop_
_entity_poly.entity_id
_entity_poly.type
_entity_poly.pdbx_seq_one_letter_code
_entity_poly.pdbx_strand_id
1 'polypeptide(L)'
;TEITNTLKLNIGILNHRERFLYHDDRLHQKVVDMLEIGYPDIIVSDAVTIGKGFESSPYPVHLGAIIISNEPLACDMVAAKILNYEPDQVLHLIEAKERGYGSLDFDDITVSGDISIEELAERTKNVESPFQDLSKLDSPLTFYEGTNKSSGNICYGGCICSIKGLLATAEKKYPGTLKKAKKAAIVMGFYEGDVIQPNDPAVLVGTCTAVSGKLEASKIIHLKGCPVKVKDMMLFLLFRLNIKSPAFDLRNMILLICHSVISTW
;
A
#
# COMPACT_ATOMS: atom_id res chain seq x y z
N THR A 1 2.87 -2.10 -3.54
CA THR A 1 2.96 -2.21 -5.00
C THR A 1 2.56 -0.89 -5.60
N GLU A 2 3.13 -0.55 -6.75
CA GLU A 2 2.94 0.71 -7.47
C GLU A 2 1.61 0.69 -8.24
N ILE A 3 1.27 -0.48 -8.79
CA ILE A 3 0.01 -0.78 -9.46
C ILE A 3 -0.65 -2.02 -8.86
N THR A 4 -1.93 -2.19 -9.18
CA THR A 4 -2.70 -3.41 -8.91
C THR A 4 -3.42 -3.84 -10.17
N ASN A 5 -3.03 -4.99 -10.71
CA ASN A 5 -3.71 -5.61 -11.83
C ASN A 5 -3.53 -7.14 -11.74
N THR A 6 -3.10 -7.81 -12.80
CA THR A 6 -3.09 -9.26 -12.96
C THR A 6 -2.24 -9.97 -11.92
N LEU A 7 -0.96 -9.63 -11.79
CA LEU A 7 -0.04 -10.37 -10.92
C LEU A 7 -0.50 -10.26 -9.47
N LYS A 8 -0.90 -9.05 -9.05
CA LYS A 8 -1.39 -8.82 -7.70
C LYS A 8 -2.75 -9.45 -7.45
N LEU A 9 -3.63 -9.56 -8.45
CA LEU A 9 -4.93 -10.21 -8.33
C LEU A 9 -4.77 -11.66 -7.84
N ASN A 10 -3.70 -12.35 -8.22
CA ASN A 10 -3.42 -13.72 -7.79
C ASN A 10 -3.17 -13.88 -6.28
N ILE A 11 -2.85 -12.80 -5.54
CA ILE A 11 -2.89 -12.82 -4.07
C ILE A 11 -4.28 -13.23 -3.55
N GLY A 12 -5.32 -13.05 -4.36
CA GLY A 12 -6.69 -13.49 -4.13
C GLY A 12 -6.85 -15.01 -3.95
N ILE A 13 -5.95 -15.82 -4.52
CA ILE A 13 -5.93 -17.29 -4.36
C ILE A 13 -5.71 -17.68 -2.89
N LEU A 14 -4.94 -16.88 -2.15
CA LEU A 14 -4.61 -17.14 -0.76
C LEU A 14 -5.78 -16.87 0.17
N ASN A 15 -5.86 -17.64 1.27
CA ASN A 15 -6.80 -17.34 2.35
C ASN A 15 -6.40 -16.07 3.11
N HIS A 16 -7.31 -15.51 3.91
CA HIS A 16 -7.06 -14.25 4.62
C HIS A 16 -5.81 -14.30 5.50
N ARG A 17 -5.52 -15.43 6.17
CA ARG A 17 -4.33 -15.54 7.04
C ARG A 17 -3.05 -15.48 6.19
N GLU A 18 -3.01 -16.22 5.10
CA GLU A 18 -1.86 -16.28 4.18
C GLU A 18 -1.63 -14.96 3.47
N ARG A 19 -2.67 -14.20 3.13
CA ARG A 19 -2.52 -12.86 2.52
C ARG A 19 -1.65 -11.91 3.36
N PHE A 20 -1.67 -12.04 4.69
CA PHE A 20 -0.84 -11.24 5.59
C PHE A 20 0.57 -11.80 5.84
N LEU A 21 0.84 -13.07 5.51
CA LEU A 21 2.20 -13.61 5.61
C LEU A 21 3.11 -12.90 4.60
N TYR A 22 4.33 -12.55 5.02
CA TYR A 22 5.31 -11.87 4.16
C TYR A 22 4.80 -10.57 3.54
N HIS A 23 3.84 -9.92 4.21
CA HIS A 23 3.38 -8.59 3.85
C HIS A 23 4.35 -7.55 4.40
N ASP A 24 5.60 -7.66 3.97
CA ASP A 24 6.76 -6.88 4.36
C ASP A 24 7.58 -6.49 3.11
N ASP A 25 8.90 -6.39 3.23
CA ASP A 25 9.81 -6.12 2.11
C ASP A 25 9.86 -7.25 1.07
N ARG A 26 9.25 -8.41 1.34
CA ARG A 26 9.11 -9.53 0.39
C ARG A 26 7.78 -9.55 -0.35
N LEU A 27 6.94 -8.52 -0.19
CA LEU A 27 5.61 -8.49 -0.81
C LEU A 27 5.66 -8.70 -2.33
N HIS A 28 6.66 -8.13 -3.02
CA HIS A 28 6.80 -8.25 -4.47
C HIS A 28 7.15 -9.67 -4.91
N GLN A 29 8.10 -10.32 -4.22
CA GLN A 29 8.42 -11.76 -4.39
C GLN A 29 7.16 -12.61 -4.22
N LYS A 30 6.42 -12.38 -3.13
CA LYS A 30 5.17 -13.10 -2.86
C LYS A 30 4.14 -12.92 -3.97
N VAL A 31 3.99 -11.71 -4.53
CA VAL A 31 3.07 -11.47 -5.66
C VAL A 31 3.46 -12.33 -6.86
N VAL A 32 4.75 -12.41 -7.16
CA VAL A 32 5.27 -13.21 -8.28
C VAL A 32 5.24 -14.71 -7.99
N ASP A 33 5.43 -15.15 -6.74
CA ASP A 33 5.30 -16.56 -6.33
C ASP A 33 3.93 -17.13 -6.70
N MET A 34 2.89 -16.29 -6.69
CA MET A 34 1.55 -16.74 -7.03
C MET A 34 1.40 -17.17 -8.50
N LEU A 35 2.28 -16.71 -9.40
CA LEU A 35 2.30 -17.18 -10.79
C LEU A 35 2.69 -18.66 -10.92
N GLU A 36 3.48 -19.22 -9.97
CA GLU A 36 3.84 -20.64 -9.98
C GLU A 36 2.61 -21.55 -9.80
N ILE A 37 1.66 -21.10 -8.98
CA ILE A 37 0.47 -21.87 -8.62
C ILE A 37 -0.73 -21.51 -9.51
N GLY A 38 -0.79 -20.27 -9.99
CA GLY A 38 -1.87 -19.77 -10.84
C GLY A 38 -1.34 -18.87 -11.94
N TYR A 39 -1.00 -19.45 -13.08
CA TYR A 39 -0.66 -18.70 -14.29
C TYR A 39 -1.92 -18.53 -15.15
N PRO A 40 -2.45 -17.31 -15.34
CA PRO A 40 -3.69 -17.12 -16.09
C PRO A 40 -3.45 -17.19 -17.61
N ASP A 41 -4.22 -18.05 -18.31
CA ASP A 41 -4.20 -18.15 -19.78
C ASP A 41 -5.01 -17.04 -20.47
N ILE A 42 -6.00 -16.47 -19.76
CA ILE A 42 -6.82 -15.35 -20.21
C ILE A 42 -7.04 -14.38 -19.06
N ILE A 43 -6.76 -13.11 -19.35
CA ILE A 43 -6.89 -12.00 -18.42
C ILE A 43 -7.90 -11.03 -19.03
N VAL A 44 -8.87 -10.62 -18.22
CA VAL A 44 -9.81 -9.54 -18.55
C VAL A 44 -9.78 -8.54 -17.41
N SER A 45 -9.12 -7.41 -17.62
CA SER A 45 -9.07 -6.32 -16.66
C SER A 45 -10.17 -5.31 -16.95
N ASP A 46 -11.09 -5.14 -15.99
CA ASP A 46 -12.07 -4.07 -16.01
C ASP A 46 -11.38 -2.75 -15.63
N ALA A 47 -11.10 -1.94 -16.65
CA ALA A 47 -10.52 -0.64 -16.52
C ALA A 47 -11.52 0.46 -16.92
N VAL A 48 -12.83 0.22 -16.75
CA VAL A 48 -13.86 1.23 -17.00
C VAL A 48 -13.73 2.35 -15.96
N THR A 49 -13.57 1.97 -14.69
CA THR A 49 -13.24 2.89 -13.60
C THR A 49 -12.04 2.36 -12.83
N ILE A 50 -10.96 3.15 -12.83
CA ILE A 50 -9.74 2.82 -12.09
C ILE A 50 -9.71 3.59 -10.76
N GLY A 51 -8.90 3.11 -9.81
CA GLY A 51 -8.64 3.79 -8.55
C GLY A 51 -7.27 4.48 -8.56
N LYS A 52 -7.21 5.74 -8.13
CA LYS A 52 -5.96 6.42 -7.75
C LYS A 52 -5.90 6.62 -6.23
N GLY A 53 -4.70 6.74 -5.68
CA GLY A 53 -4.48 6.72 -4.23
C GLY A 53 -4.27 5.30 -3.70
N PHE A 54 -4.80 5.01 -2.52
CA PHE A 54 -4.58 3.74 -1.84
C PHE A 54 -5.76 2.78 -2.00
N GLU A 55 -5.49 1.48 -2.14
CA GLU A 55 -6.47 0.43 -2.50
C GLU A 55 -7.66 0.30 -1.55
N SER A 56 -7.48 0.56 -0.25
CA SER A 56 -8.57 0.52 0.73
C SER A 56 -9.48 1.75 0.66
N SER A 57 -9.05 2.81 -0.02
CA SER A 57 -9.75 4.10 -0.11
C SER A 57 -9.45 4.82 -1.43
N PRO A 58 -9.74 4.20 -2.60
CA PRO A 58 -9.32 4.73 -3.89
C PRO A 58 -10.20 5.89 -4.35
N TYR A 59 -9.63 6.85 -5.07
CA TYR A 59 -10.38 7.91 -5.75
C TYR A 59 -10.72 7.42 -7.16
N PRO A 60 -12.02 7.30 -7.50
CA PRO A 60 -12.43 6.72 -8.77
C PRO A 60 -12.12 7.68 -9.92
N VAL A 61 -11.63 7.12 -11.02
CA VAL A 61 -11.32 7.83 -12.26
C VAL A 61 -11.90 7.02 -13.40
N HIS A 62 -12.77 7.63 -14.19
CA HIS A 62 -13.33 6.96 -15.35
C HIS A 62 -12.28 6.91 -16.47
N LEU A 63 -11.81 5.72 -16.82
CA LEU A 63 -10.87 5.50 -17.91
C LEU A 63 -11.57 4.98 -19.16
N GLY A 64 -12.59 4.11 -18.99
CA GLY A 64 -13.47 3.65 -20.05
C GLY A 64 -12.87 2.57 -20.95
N ALA A 65 -12.04 1.66 -20.41
CA ALA A 65 -11.38 0.61 -21.18
C ALA A 65 -11.61 -0.80 -20.60
N ILE A 66 -11.46 -1.81 -21.46
CA ILE A 66 -11.30 -3.21 -21.05
C ILE A 66 -9.99 -3.69 -21.64
N ILE A 67 -9.12 -4.27 -20.82
CA ILE A 67 -7.84 -4.81 -21.27
C ILE A 67 -7.97 -6.34 -21.28
N ILE A 68 -7.74 -6.95 -22.44
CA ILE A 68 -7.74 -8.41 -22.58
C ILE A 68 -6.32 -8.85 -22.95
N SER A 69 -5.79 -9.83 -22.24
CA SER A 69 -4.45 -10.38 -22.50
C SER A 69 -4.47 -11.90 -22.37
N ASN A 70 -3.55 -12.56 -23.05
CA ASN A 70 -3.21 -13.97 -22.87
C ASN A 70 -1.87 -14.17 -22.14
N GLU A 71 -1.25 -13.08 -21.69
CA GLU A 71 0.00 -13.11 -20.93
C GLU A 71 -0.07 -12.13 -19.74
N PRO A 72 0.14 -12.60 -18.50
CA PRO A 72 -0.03 -11.79 -17.29
C PRO A 72 0.95 -10.62 -17.17
N LEU A 73 2.23 -10.81 -17.48
CA LEU A 73 3.25 -9.76 -17.34
C LEU A 73 2.99 -8.61 -18.32
N ALA A 74 2.70 -8.92 -19.57
CA ALA A 74 2.32 -7.98 -20.63
C ALA A 74 1.07 -7.19 -20.26
N CYS A 75 0.06 -7.83 -19.65
CA CYS A 75 -1.13 -7.13 -19.19
C CYS A 75 -0.78 -6.05 -18.16
N ASP A 76 0.09 -6.36 -17.21
CA ASP A 76 0.49 -5.43 -16.16
C ASP A 76 1.48 -4.36 -16.68
N MET A 77 2.31 -4.68 -17.68
CA MET A 77 3.13 -3.69 -18.39
C MET A 77 2.26 -2.64 -19.09
N VAL A 78 1.24 -3.08 -19.83
CA VAL A 78 0.27 -2.18 -20.48
C VAL A 78 -0.46 -1.32 -19.44
N ALA A 79 -0.93 -1.93 -18.34
CA ALA A 79 -1.55 -1.19 -17.25
C ALA A 79 -0.59 -0.18 -16.60
N ALA A 80 0.70 -0.51 -16.45
CA ALA A 80 1.72 0.41 -15.93
C ALA A 80 1.83 1.66 -16.82
N LYS A 81 1.97 1.48 -18.15
CA LYS A 81 2.04 2.59 -19.11
C LYS A 81 0.79 3.46 -19.09
N ILE A 82 -0.40 2.85 -19.08
CA ILE A 82 -1.68 3.56 -18.96
C ILE A 82 -1.72 4.41 -17.67
N LEU A 83 -1.09 3.95 -16.59
CA LEU A 83 -1.01 4.67 -15.33
C LEU A 83 0.16 5.66 -15.23
N ASN A 84 0.91 5.85 -16.31
CA ASN A 84 2.12 6.69 -16.42
C ASN A 84 3.31 6.19 -15.57
N TYR A 85 3.45 4.87 -15.43
CA TYR A 85 4.67 4.24 -14.92
C TYR A 85 5.43 3.57 -16.06
N GLU A 86 6.76 3.59 -15.97
CA GLU A 86 7.58 2.68 -16.75
C GLU A 86 7.59 1.29 -16.09
N PRO A 87 7.55 0.17 -16.84
CA PRO A 87 7.51 -1.17 -16.24
C PRO A 87 8.69 -1.46 -15.31
N ASP A 88 9.87 -0.89 -15.61
CA ASP A 88 11.09 -1.02 -14.81
C ASP A 88 11.07 -0.18 -13.51
N GLN A 89 10.00 0.58 -13.26
CA GLN A 89 9.73 1.25 -11.99
C GLN A 89 8.81 0.42 -11.09
N VAL A 90 8.17 -0.64 -11.64
CA VAL A 90 7.21 -1.46 -10.91
C VAL A 90 7.89 -2.72 -10.40
N LEU A 91 8.18 -2.75 -9.09
CA LEU A 91 9.07 -3.75 -8.49
C LEU A 91 8.62 -5.21 -8.69
N HIS A 92 7.32 -5.48 -8.77
CA HIS A 92 6.84 -6.85 -9.01
C HIS A 92 6.92 -7.27 -10.49
N LEU A 93 6.99 -6.34 -11.43
CA LEU A 93 7.25 -6.66 -12.84
C LEU A 93 8.74 -6.95 -13.06
N ILE A 94 9.62 -6.20 -12.38
CA ILE A 94 11.07 -6.48 -12.35
C ILE A 94 11.32 -7.88 -11.79
N GLU A 95 10.75 -8.20 -10.63
CA GLU A 95 10.85 -9.52 -10.01
C GLU A 95 10.34 -10.65 -10.94
N ALA A 96 9.23 -10.43 -11.65
CA ALA A 96 8.69 -11.41 -12.60
C ALA A 96 9.65 -11.66 -13.78
N LYS A 97 10.22 -10.59 -14.36
CA LYS A 97 11.25 -10.67 -15.40
C LYS A 97 12.48 -11.43 -14.89
N GLU A 98 12.99 -11.09 -13.71
CA GLU A 98 14.20 -11.72 -13.14
C GLU A 98 14.02 -13.23 -12.90
N ARG A 99 12.78 -13.68 -12.67
CA ARG A 99 12.43 -15.09 -12.53
C ARG A 99 12.10 -15.80 -13.84
N GLY A 100 12.16 -15.10 -14.97
CA GLY A 100 11.96 -15.68 -16.29
C GLY A 100 10.50 -15.85 -16.70
N TYR A 101 9.56 -15.12 -16.08
CA TYR A 101 8.15 -15.14 -16.51
C TYR A 101 7.90 -14.39 -17.82
N GLY A 102 8.84 -13.55 -18.25
CA GLY A 102 8.74 -12.83 -19.51
C GLY A 102 9.74 -11.69 -19.58
N SER A 103 9.52 -10.81 -20.56
CA SER A 103 10.33 -9.62 -20.80
C SER A 103 9.63 -8.36 -20.29
N LEU A 104 10.38 -7.29 -20.06
CA LEU A 104 9.84 -5.94 -19.88
C LEU A 104 10.03 -5.07 -21.13
N ASP A 105 10.40 -5.68 -22.25
CA ASP A 105 10.47 -5.02 -23.54
C ASP A 105 9.08 -4.96 -24.19
N PHE A 106 8.67 -3.77 -24.61
CA PHE A 106 7.40 -3.57 -25.29
C PHE A 106 7.41 -4.07 -26.73
N ASP A 107 8.59 -4.25 -27.34
CA ASP A 107 8.71 -4.82 -28.69
C ASP A 107 8.35 -6.31 -28.70
N ASP A 108 8.37 -6.99 -27.54
CA ASP A 108 7.97 -8.39 -27.38
C ASP A 108 6.44 -8.56 -27.29
N ILE A 109 5.67 -7.48 -27.17
CA ILE A 109 4.21 -7.53 -27.02
C ILE A 109 3.49 -6.91 -28.22
N THR A 110 2.43 -7.56 -28.68
CA THR A 110 1.53 -6.99 -29.70
C THR A 110 0.28 -6.46 -29.02
N VAL A 111 0.05 -5.15 -29.11
CA VAL A 111 -1.14 -4.50 -28.58
C VAL A 111 -2.01 -4.02 -29.72
N SER A 112 -3.28 -4.38 -29.68
CA SER A 112 -4.29 -3.97 -30.66
C SER A 112 -5.59 -3.61 -29.94
N GLY A 113 -6.38 -2.72 -30.52
CA GLY A 113 -7.65 -2.31 -29.95
C GLY A 113 -8.23 -1.10 -30.69
N ASP A 114 -9.34 -0.61 -30.18
CA ASP A 114 -10.02 0.61 -30.63
C ASP A 114 -9.43 1.89 -30.02
N ILE A 115 -8.52 1.76 -29.04
CA ILE A 115 -7.85 2.86 -28.35
C ILE A 115 -6.38 2.52 -28.07
N SER A 116 -5.49 3.52 -28.14
CA SER A 116 -4.06 3.32 -27.90
C SER A 116 -3.68 3.49 -26.41
N ILE A 117 -2.51 2.96 -26.05
CA ILE A 117 -1.94 3.10 -24.70
C ILE A 117 -1.69 4.58 -24.38
N GLU A 118 -1.21 5.36 -25.35
CA GLU A 118 -0.89 6.78 -25.19
C GLU A 118 -2.15 7.60 -24.92
N GLU A 119 -3.25 7.32 -25.63
CA GLU A 119 -4.52 8.02 -25.38
C GLU A 119 -5.04 7.72 -23.96
N LEU A 120 -4.96 6.47 -23.53
CA LEU A 120 -5.33 6.07 -22.16
C LEU A 120 -4.39 6.69 -21.11
N ALA A 121 -3.09 6.74 -21.38
CA ALA A 121 -2.11 7.35 -20.50
C ALA A 121 -2.34 8.86 -20.32
N GLU A 122 -2.69 9.58 -21.39
CA GLU A 122 -3.01 11.01 -21.31
C GLU A 122 -4.23 11.27 -20.42
N ARG A 123 -5.23 10.37 -20.41
CA ARG A 123 -6.39 10.46 -19.51
C ARG A 123 -6.00 10.35 -18.02
N THR A 124 -4.88 9.70 -17.69
CA THR A 124 -4.45 9.52 -16.28
C THR A 124 -3.28 10.40 -15.86
N LYS A 125 -2.63 11.11 -16.79
CA LYS A 125 -1.38 11.86 -16.60
C LYS A 125 -1.45 12.93 -15.52
N ASN A 126 -2.54 13.68 -15.49
CA ASN A 126 -2.74 14.78 -14.52
C ASN A 126 -3.60 14.37 -13.32
N VAL A 127 -3.84 13.07 -13.15
CA VAL A 127 -4.67 12.58 -12.06
C VAL A 127 -3.80 12.32 -10.84
N GLU A 128 -3.98 13.13 -9.81
CA GLU A 128 -3.27 12.98 -8.54
C GLU A 128 -3.54 11.61 -7.91
N SER A 129 -2.48 10.92 -7.49
CA SER A 129 -2.54 9.74 -6.63
C SER A 129 -2.17 10.16 -5.21
N PRO A 130 -3.14 10.40 -4.31
CA PRO A 130 -2.83 10.87 -2.96
C PRO A 130 -2.17 9.76 -2.14
N PHE A 131 -1.46 10.14 -1.06
CA PHE A 131 -0.79 9.23 -0.12
C PHE A 131 0.37 8.38 -0.68
N GLN A 132 0.88 8.71 -1.88
CA GLN A 132 2.10 8.06 -2.40
C GLN A 132 3.36 8.46 -1.62
N ASP A 133 3.38 9.69 -1.10
CA ASP A 133 4.49 10.25 -0.34
C ASP A 133 3.97 10.80 1.00
N LEU A 134 4.38 10.17 2.11
CA LEU A 134 3.93 10.56 3.45
C LEU A 134 4.48 11.93 3.86
N SER A 135 5.64 12.34 3.33
CA SER A 135 6.28 13.62 3.67
C SER A 135 5.52 14.84 3.13
N LYS A 136 4.69 14.64 2.10
CA LYS A 136 3.89 15.69 1.45
C LYS A 136 2.49 15.85 2.04
N LEU A 137 2.13 15.05 3.05
CA LEU A 137 0.82 15.14 3.68
C LEU A 137 0.69 16.44 4.47
N ASP A 138 -0.43 17.16 4.27
CA ASP A 138 -0.80 18.31 5.08
C ASP A 138 -1.25 17.84 6.48
N SER A 139 -0.26 17.58 7.33
CA SER A 139 -0.44 17.10 8.68
C SER A 139 0.72 17.55 9.58
N PRO A 140 0.49 17.64 10.89
CA PRO A 140 1.55 17.91 11.87
C PRO A 140 2.41 16.66 12.21
N LEU A 141 2.24 15.55 11.48
CA LEU A 141 2.99 14.32 11.69
C LEU A 141 4.32 14.38 10.95
N THR A 142 5.37 13.81 11.55
CA THR A 142 6.67 13.60 10.90
C THR A 142 6.87 12.11 10.68
N PHE A 143 7.19 11.71 9.45
CA PHE A 143 7.37 10.31 9.08
C PHE A 143 8.85 9.99 8.91
N TYR A 144 9.27 8.88 9.51
CA TYR A 144 10.62 8.34 9.43
C TYR A 144 10.52 6.95 8.83
N GLU A 145 10.83 6.84 7.54
CA GLU A 145 10.84 5.58 6.79
C GLU A 145 12.23 4.95 6.86
N GLY A 146 12.31 3.76 7.45
CA GLY A 146 13.52 2.98 7.60
C GLY A 146 13.49 1.66 6.84
N THR A 147 14.56 0.89 6.99
CA THR A 147 14.76 -0.39 6.29
C THR A 147 14.42 -1.59 7.17
N ASN A 148 14.24 -2.76 6.57
CA ASN A 148 14.30 -4.01 7.30
C ASN A 148 15.77 -4.33 7.58
N LYS A 149 16.18 -4.34 8.85
CA LYS A 149 17.58 -4.57 9.27
C LYS A 149 18.17 -5.88 8.74
N SER A 150 17.36 -6.89 8.46
CA SER A 150 17.84 -8.20 8.02
C SER A 150 18.17 -8.23 6.52
N SER A 151 17.43 -7.48 5.70
CA SER A 151 17.58 -7.44 4.24
C SER A 151 18.22 -6.15 3.72
N GLY A 152 18.20 -5.07 4.51
CA GLY A 152 18.57 -3.73 4.08
C GLY A 152 17.50 -3.02 3.24
N ASN A 153 16.40 -3.69 2.91
CA ASN A 153 15.39 -3.16 1.99
C ASN A 153 14.36 -2.27 2.71
N ILE A 154 13.85 -1.24 2.03
CA ILE A 154 12.71 -0.47 2.52
C ILE A 154 11.47 -1.37 2.53
N CYS A 155 10.75 -1.39 3.65
CA CYS A 155 9.57 -2.21 3.85
C CYS A 155 8.31 -1.53 3.26
N TYR A 156 8.32 -1.26 1.94
CA TYR A 156 7.23 -0.54 1.26
C TYR A 156 5.90 -1.27 1.45
N GLY A 157 5.89 -2.58 1.26
CA GLY A 157 4.71 -3.44 1.39
C GLY A 157 4.20 -3.65 2.82
N GLY A 158 4.99 -3.33 3.84
CA GLY A 158 4.65 -3.60 5.25
C GLY A 158 4.08 -2.39 5.98
N CYS A 159 4.84 -1.87 6.96
CA CYS A 159 4.36 -0.80 7.84
C CYS A 159 4.10 0.51 7.09
N ILE A 160 4.91 0.84 6.07
CA ILE A 160 4.71 2.03 5.23
C ILE A 160 3.38 1.94 4.49
N CYS A 161 3.13 0.83 3.79
CA CYS A 161 1.84 0.52 3.16
C CYS A 161 0.68 0.66 4.15
N SER A 162 0.82 0.07 5.33
CA SER A 162 -0.22 0.03 6.34
C SER A 162 -0.56 1.42 6.89
N ILE A 163 0.45 2.29 7.10
CA ILE A 163 0.24 3.67 7.51
C ILE A 163 -0.40 4.50 6.38
N LYS A 164 0.09 4.37 5.14
CA LYS A 164 -0.51 5.05 3.97
C LYS A 164 -2.00 4.73 3.85
N GLY A 165 -2.37 3.45 3.87
CA GLY A 165 -3.77 3.02 3.79
C GLY A 165 -4.61 3.47 4.96
N LEU A 166 -4.08 3.40 6.18
CA LEU A 166 -4.76 3.86 7.39
C LEU A 166 -5.11 5.35 7.32
N LEU A 167 -4.13 6.20 6.99
CA LEU A 167 -4.30 7.64 6.92
C LEU A 167 -5.19 8.03 5.74
N ALA A 168 -5.02 7.39 4.58
CA ALA A 168 -5.87 7.61 3.40
C ALA A 168 -7.34 7.30 3.69
N THR A 169 -7.60 6.20 4.40
CA THR A 169 -8.96 5.78 4.78
C THR A 169 -9.59 6.78 5.76
N ALA A 170 -8.82 7.25 6.76
CA ALA A 170 -9.28 8.22 7.74
C ALA A 170 -9.58 9.58 7.08
N GLU A 171 -8.68 10.10 6.25
CA GLU A 171 -8.84 11.39 5.58
C GLU A 171 -9.98 11.37 4.56
N LYS A 172 -10.10 10.32 3.75
CA LYS A 172 -11.20 10.19 2.79
C LYS A 172 -12.56 10.15 3.47
N LYS A 173 -12.67 9.48 4.61
CA LYS A 173 -13.93 9.39 5.38
C LYS A 173 -14.22 10.65 6.18
N TYR A 174 -13.19 11.29 6.73
CA TYR A 174 -13.30 12.50 7.54
C TYR A 174 -12.33 13.58 7.03
N PRO A 175 -12.69 14.29 5.95
CA PRO A 175 -11.81 15.31 5.36
C PRO A 175 -11.33 16.35 6.38
N GLY A 176 -10.03 16.65 6.33
CA GLY A 176 -9.34 17.56 7.24
C GLY A 176 -9.00 16.96 8.61
N THR A 177 -9.14 15.64 8.81
CA THR A 177 -8.78 15.01 10.09
C THR A 177 -7.28 14.96 10.30
N LEU A 178 -6.47 14.81 9.24
CA LEU A 178 -5.01 14.75 9.36
C LEU A 178 -4.42 16.12 9.75
N LYS A 179 -4.98 17.22 9.22
CA LYS A 179 -4.59 18.59 9.60
C LYS A 179 -4.76 18.87 11.10
N LYS A 180 -5.73 18.20 11.72
CA LYS A 180 -6.08 18.34 13.16
C LYS A 180 -5.40 17.30 14.04
N ALA A 181 -4.54 16.47 13.47
CA ALA A 181 -3.82 15.46 14.23
C ALA A 181 -2.97 16.11 15.33
N LYS A 182 -2.72 15.38 16.39
CA LYS A 182 -1.70 15.73 17.37
C LYS A 182 -0.33 15.57 16.70
N LYS A 183 0.57 16.54 16.89
CA LYS A 183 1.98 16.43 16.51
C LYS A 183 2.57 15.14 17.06
N ALA A 184 3.26 14.39 16.20
CA ALA A 184 3.91 13.13 16.57
C ALA A 184 4.92 12.71 15.51
N ALA A 185 5.89 11.89 15.91
CA ALA A 185 6.80 11.19 15.01
C ALA A 185 6.26 9.79 14.76
N ILE A 186 6.20 9.35 13.51
CA ILE A 186 5.82 8.01 13.10
C ILE A 186 7.06 7.35 12.50
N VAL A 187 7.64 6.38 13.20
CA VAL A 187 8.85 5.67 12.77
C VAL A 187 8.46 4.27 12.31
N MET A 188 8.91 3.89 11.12
CA MET A 188 8.60 2.60 10.50
C MET A 188 9.91 1.94 10.05
N GLY A 189 10.16 0.71 10.50
CA GLY A 189 11.41 0.01 10.19
C GLY A 189 12.62 0.52 10.98
N PHE A 190 13.81 0.07 10.61
CA PHE A 190 15.07 0.49 11.17
C PHE A 190 15.48 1.82 10.54
N TYR A 191 15.30 2.91 11.28
CA TYR A 191 15.62 4.25 10.82
C TYR A 191 17.07 4.60 11.18
N GLU A 192 17.84 4.98 10.17
CA GLU A 192 19.20 5.48 10.33
C GLU A 192 19.19 6.99 10.54
N GLY A 193 19.46 7.42 11.76
CA GLY A 193 19.46 8.83 12.14
C GLY A 193 18.87 9.07 13.52
N ASP A 194 18.68 10.34 13.84
CA ASP A 194 18.07 10.78 15.10
C ASP A 194 16.58 11.04 14.92
N VAL A 195 15.80 10.75 15.97
CA VAL A 195 14.37 11.10 16.05
C VAL A 195 14.18 11.96 17.30
N ILE A 196 14.07 13.27 17.09
CA ILE A 196 14.03 14.28 18.15
C ILE A 196 12.69 15.02 18.13
N GLN A 197 11.81 14.69 19.08
CA GLN A 197 10.52 15.32 19.35
C GLN A 197 10.28 15.48 20.86
N PRO A 198 11.08 16.28 21.60
CA PRO A 198 11.03 16.32 23.07
C PRO A 198 9.65 16.66 23.65
N ASN A 199 8.84 17.45 22.93
CA ASN A 199 7.51 17.88 23.37
C ASN A 199 6.37 16.98 22.88
N ASP A 200 6.64 16.06 21.95
CA ASP A 200 5.64 15.32 21.19
C ASP A 200 5.92 13.80 21.25
N PRO A 201 4.90 12.94 21.10
CA PRO A 201 5.09 11.50 21.16
C PRO A 201 5.77 10.96 19.90
N ALA A 202 6.58 9.91 20.07
CA ALA A 202 7.08 9.07 18.97
C ALA A 202 6.36 7.72 18.98
N VAL A 203 5.79 7.34 17.84
CA VAL A 203 5.16 6.05 17.61
C VAL A 203 6.06 5.19 16.72
N LEU A 204 6.59 4.13 17.29
CA LEU A 204 7.31 3.08 16.56
C LEU A 204 6.30 2.07 16.03
N VAL A 205 6.24 1.88 14.72
CA VAL A 205 5.26 1.01 14.04
C VAL A 205 5.99 -0.16 13.40
N GLY A 206 5.80 -1.36 13.94
CA GLY A 206 6.43 -2.60 13.47
C GLY A 206 7.33 -3.23 14.53
N THR A 207 7.40 -4.57 14.55
CA THR A 207 8.25 -5.30 15.51
C THR A 207 9.74 -5.04 15.28
N CYS A 208 10.16 -4.83 14.03
CA CYS A 208 11.55 -4.55 13.64
C CYS A 208 11.96 -3.08 13.81
N THR A 209 11.04 -2.22 14.23
CA THR A 209 11.27 -0.77 14.26
C THR A 209 12.24 -0.38 15.35
N ALA A 210 13.28 0.35 14.97
CA ALA A 210 14.28 0.90 15.87
C ALA A 210 14.95 2.13 15.23
N VAL A 211 15.64 2.92 16.05
CA VAL A 211 16.37 4.13 15.64
C VAL A 211 17.84 3.90 15.95
N SER A 212 18.73 4.16 15.00
CA SER A 212 20.18 3.97 15.21
C SER A 212 20.79 5.06 16.09
N GLY A 213 20.29 6.29 15.99
CA GLY A 213 20.76 7.45 16.73
C GLY A 213 19.96 7.72 18.00
N LYS A 214 19.86 9.01 18.36
CA LYS A 214 19.15 9.46 19.55
C LYS A 214 17.64 9.44 19.30
N LEU A 215 16.91 8.73 20.16
CA LEU A 215 15.45 8.76 20.22
C LEU A 215 15.02 9.58 21.45
N GLU A 216 14.59 10.81 21.22
CA GLU A 216 14.09 11.72 22.25
C GLU A 216 12.64 12.09 21.97
N ALA A 217 11.72 11.73 22.85
CA ALA A 217 10.30 12.03 22.71
C ALA A 217 9.63 12.21 24.08
N SER A 218 8.55 12.98 24.16
CA SER A 218 7.77 13.11 25.41
C SER A 218 7.16 11.78 25.85
N LYS A 219 6.87 10.91 24.89
CA LYS A 219 6.41 9.53 25.11
C LYS A 219 6.77 8.65 23.92
N ILE A 220 7.29 7.47 24.18
CA ILE A 220 7.56 6.44 23.16
C ILE A 220 6.45 5.39 23.22
N ILE A 221 5.84 5.10 22.07
CA ILE A 221 4.76 4.12 21.93
C ILE A 221 5.18 3.10 20.88
N HIS A 222 5.14 1.80 21.19
CA HIS A 222 5.50 0.76 20.24
C HIS A 222 4.27 -0.06 19.85
N LEU A 223 3.85 0.05 18.59
CA LEU A 223 2.85 -0.81 17.97
C LEU A 223 3.56 -1.96 17.27
N LYS A 224 3.55 -3.14 17.89
CA LYS A 224 4.23 -4.33 17.38
C LYS A 224 3.39 -5.07 16.34
N GLY A 225 4.05 -5.77 15.41
CA GLY A 225 3.46 -6.52 14.32
C GLY A 225 4.34 -6.54 13.07
N CYS A 226 4.06 -7.44 12.13
CA CYS A 226 4.75 -7.53 10.83
C CYS A 226 3.80 -8.05 9.74
N PRO A 227 3.07 -7.15 9.04
CA PRO A 227 2.89 -5.74 9.39
C PRO A 227 1.97 -5.59 10.61
N VAL A 228 1.92 -4.39 11.19
CA VAL A 228 0.98 -4.09 12.27
C VAL A 228 -0.45 -4.20 11.74
N LYS A 229 -1.33 -4.91 12.46
CA LYS A 229 -2.71 -5.10 12.01
C LYS A 229 -3.41 -3.74 11.90
N VAL A 230 -4.07 -3.50 10.76
CA VAL A 230 -4.78 -2.24 10.51
C VAL A 230 -5.81 -1.94 11.60
N LYS A 231 -6.52 -2.96 12.11
CA LYS A 231 -7.47 -2.81 13.22
C LYS A 231 -6.83 -2.20 14.47
N ASP A 232 -5.60 -2.62 14.80
CA ASP A 232 -4.92 -2.19 16.03
C ASP A 232 -4.48 -0.73 15.85
N MET A 233 -4.04 -0.35 14.66
CA MET A 233 -3.73 1.05 14.37
C MET A 233 -4.99 1.93 14.34
N MET A 234 -6.11 1.44 13.78
CA MET A 234 -7.38 2.18 13.80
C MET A 234 -7.88 2.46 15.23
N LEU A 235 -7.72 1.50 16.14
CA LEU A 235 -8.15 1.65 17.54
C LEU A 235 -7.15 2.42 18.39
N PHE A 236 -5.85 2.17 18.21
CA PHE A 236 -4.84 2.69 19.13
C PHE A 236 -4.06 3.87 18.58
N LEU A 237 -3.67 3.85 17.30
CA LEU A 237 -2.88 4.91 16.69
C LEU A 237 -3.72 6.15 16.42
N LEU A 238 -4.79 6.00 15.63
CA LEU A 238 -5.64 7.13 15.23
C LEU A 238 -6.22 7.85 16.46
N PHE A 239 -6.71 7.10 17.45
CA PHE A 239 -7.20 7.64 18.71
C PHE A 239 -6.15 8.51 19.43
N ARG A 240 -4.92 8.01 19.57
CA ARG A 240 -3.84 8.73 20.28
C ARG A 240 -3.37 9.98 19.53
N LEU A 241 -3.48 9.98 18.22
CA LEU A 241 -3.14 11.11 17.35
C LEU A 241 -4.30 12.07 17.16
N ASN A 242 -5.44 11.90 17.85
CA ASN A 242 -6.63 12.71 17.64
C ASN A 242 -7.11 12.73 16.17
N ILE A 243 -6.88 11.63 15.45
CA ILE A 243 -7.37 11.42 14.09
C ILE A 243 -8.66 10.61 14.18
N LYS A 244 -9.71 11.06 13.48
CA LYS A 244 -10.99 10.34 13.44
C LYS A 244 -10.79 8.96 12.81
N SER A 245 -11.31 7.95 13.47
CA SER A 245 -11.16 6.55 13.06
C SER A 245 -12.51 5.95 12.72
N PRO A 246 -12.66 5.26 11.57
CA PRO A 246 -13.85 4.51 11.23
C PRO A 246 -14.23 3.46 12.28
N ALA A 247 -13.25 2.96 13.05
CA ALA A 247 -13.49 1.96 14.09
C ALA A 247 -14.39 2.48 15.23
N PHE A 248 -14.47 3.80 15.42
CA PHE A 248 -15.30 4.42 16.46
C PHE A 248 -16.65 4.95 15.94
N ASP A 249 -17.00 4.72 14.68
CA ASP A 249 -18.37 4.94 14.26
C ASP A 249 -19.29 3.95 14.96
N LEU A 250 -20.44 4.42 15.45
CA LEU A 250 -21.39 3.60 16.21
C LEU A 250 -21.67 2.24 15.55
N ARG A 251 -21.97 2.24 14.25
CA ARG A 251 -22.19 1.00 13.48
C ARG A 251 -21.00 0.05 13.52
N ASN A 252 -19.79 0.56 13.27
CA ASN A 252 -18.58 -0.25 13.20
C ASN A 252 -18.18 -0.77 14.59
N MET A 253 -18.40 0.03 15.62
CA MET A 253 -18.16 -0.35 17.01
C MET A 253 -19.08 -1.50 17.43
N ILE A 254 -20.37 -1.43 17.09
CA ILE A 254 -21.34 -2.50 17.35
C ILE A 254 -20.90 -3.78 16.64
N LEU A 255 -20.57 -3.70 15.34
CA LEU A 255 -20.09 -4.86 14.57
C LEU A 255 -18.82 -5.46 15.16
N LEU A 256 -17.85 -4.61 15.55
CA LEU A 256 -16.61 -5.05 16.17
C LEU A 256 -16.86 -5.80 17.48
N ILE A 257 -17.76 -5.29 18.33
CA ILE A 257 -18.14 -5.95 19.59
C ILE A 257 -18.82 -7.29 19.31
N CYS A 258 -19.83 -7.31 18.44
CA CYS A 258 -20.56 -8.53 18.08
C CYS A 258 -19.61 -9.61 17.55
N HIS A 259 -18.73 -9.28 16.60
CA HIS A 259 -17.79 -10.25 16.04
C HIS A 259 -16.70 -10.66 17.02
N SER A 260 -16.25 -9.76 17.91
CA SER A 260 -15.27 -10.11 18.93
C SER A 260 -15.85 -11.11 19.93
N VAL A 261 -17.10 -10.89 20.37
CA VAL A 261 -17.82 -11.82 21.25
C VAL A 261 -18.06 -13.15 20.55
N ILE A 262 -18.55 -13.14 19.30
CA ILE A 262 -18.81 -14.38 18.55
C ILE A 262 -17.51 -15.17 18.29
N SER A 263 -16.39 -14.50 17.99
CA SER A 263 -15.11 -15.16 17.72
C SER A 263 -14.43 -15.79 18.94
N THR A 264 -14.91 -15.48 20.15
CA THR A 264 -14.46 -16.10 21.40
C THR A 264 -15.26 -17.35 21.80
N TRP A 265 -16.31 -17.68 21.04
CA TRP A 265 -17.04 -18.95 21.11
C TRP A 265 -16.58 -19.88 20.00
#